data_AF-A0A7V6GWR3-F1
#
_entry.id   AF-A0A7V6GWR3-F1
#
_cell.length_a   1.000
_cell.length_b   1.000
_cell.length_c   1.000
_cell.angle_alpha   90.00
_cell.angle_beta   90.00
_cell.angle_gamma   90.00
#
_symmetry.space_group_name_H-M   'P 1'
#
loop_
_entity.id
_entity.type
_entity.pdbx_description
1 polymer ?
#
loop_
_entity_poly.entity_id
_entity_poly.type
_entity_poly.pdbx_seq_one_letter_code
_entity_poly.pdbx_strand_id
1 'polypeptide(L)'
;MFKKLSTLLLIVLVIGCLASCAKFSHLESGSDNTDTRPSHSITHSSDDTKPEEYYTAFRQGEFSVSAYLVTPYGMYINIGKYVYYSEKGNTEYVKLCNKPNCNHSTEDCNAYTGAHQIGYYKDKIYYTSFKMNVNTLNCMNMDGTNHK
;
A
#
# COMPACT_ATOMS: atom_id res chain seq x y z
N MET A 1 -31.91 26.28 32.76
CA MET A 1 -30.69 25.63 33.31
C MET A 1 -29.83 24.96 32.23
N PHE A 2 -30.41 24.37 31.18
CA PHE A 2 -29.66 23.69 30.10
C PHE A 2 -28.65 24.54 29.32
N LYS A 3 -28.94 25.83 29.07
CA LYS A 3 -28.01 26.72 28.35
C LYS A 3 -26.68 26.90 29.08
N LYS A 4 -26.70 27.04 30.41
CA LYS A 4 -25.48 27.21 31.22
C LYS A 4 -24.62 25.93 31.28
N LEU A 5 -25.27 24.76 31.27
CA LEU A 5 -24.58 23.47 31.25
C LEU A 5 -23.91 23.19 29.89
N SER A 6 -24.58 23.56 28.80
CA SER A 6 -24.02 23.44 27.43
C SER A 6 -22.82 24.37 27.20
N THR A 7 -22.85 25.60 27.71
CA THR A 7 -21.71 26.52 27.62
C THR A 7 -20.52 26.00 28.43
N LEU A 8 -20.74 25.39 29.59
CA LEU A 8 -19.67 24.81 30.42
C LEU A 8 -18.99 23.63 29.71
N LEU A 9 -19.76 22.79 29.03
CA LEU A 9 -19.26 21.62 28.30
C LEU A 9 -18.41 22.01 27.08
N LEU A 10 -18.81 23.07 26.36
CA LEU A 10 -18.03 23.62 25.25
C LEU A 10 -16.68 24.21 25.71
N ILE A 11 -16.64 24.89 26.85
CA ILE A 11 -15.40 25.46 27.39
C ILE A 11 -14.40 24.36 27.78
N VAL A 12 -14.87 23.26 28.37
CA VAL A 12 -14.01 22.12 28.75
C VAL A 12 -13.40 21.45 27.52
N LEU A 13 -14.16 21.30 26.42
CA LEU A 13 -13.66 20.70 25.18
C LEU A 13 -12.54 21.55 24.53
N VAL A 14 -12.69 22.89 24.53
CA VAL A 14 -11.68 23.79 23.96
C VAL A 14 -10.38 23.79 24.77
N ILE A 15 -10.47 23.70 26.10
CA ILE A 15 -9.28 23.64 26.97
C ILE A 15 -8.54 22.31 26.82
N GLY A 16 -9.26 21.20 26.60
CA GLY A 16 -8.66 19.87 26.37
C GLY A 16 -7.83 19.78 25.08
N CYS A 17 -8.15 20.57 24.05
CA CYS A 17 -7.44 20.54 22.78
C CYS A 17 -6.06 21.22 22.80
N LEU A 18 -5.79 22.10 23.78
CA LEU A 18 -4.52 22.85 23.84
C LEU A 18 -3.40 22.13 24.61
N ALA A 19 -3.71 21.04 25.32
CA ALA A 19 -2.72 20.26 26.08
C ALA A 19 -2.05 19.13 25.27
N SER A 20 -2.47 18.89 24.02
CA SER A 20 -1.94 17.79 23.18
C SER A 20 -0.83 18.21 22.21
N CYS A 21 -0.34 19.45 22.31
CA CYS A 21 0.78 19.95 21.51
C CYS A 21 1.93 20.37 22.43
N ALA A 22 2.58 19.40 23.06
CA ALA A 22 3.88 19.65 23.68
C ALA A 22 4.79 18.41 23.54
N LYS A 23 5.83 18.59 22.72
CA LYS A 23 7.12 17.88 22.63
C LYS A 23 7.30 16.84 21.50
N PHE A 24 7.92 17.28 20.41
CA PHE A 24 9.26 16.79 20.08
C PHE A 24 10.07 17.91 19.41
N SER A 25 11.13 18.34 20.08
CA SER A 25 12.05 19.39 19.63
C SER A 25 13.29 18.76 19.01
N HIS A 26 13.71 19.35 17.89
CA HIS A 26 15.11 19.59 17.51
C HIS A 26 15.95 18.41 17.00
N LEU A 27 16.29 18.49 15.70
CA LEU A 27 17.68 18.40 15.23
C LEU A 27 17.77 19.07 13.86
N GLU A 28 18.22 20.33 13.86
CA GLU A 28 18.91 20.90 12.71
C GLU A 28 20.32 20.29 12.60
N SER A 29 20.73 19.96 11.38
CA SER A 29 22.13 19.99 10.96
C SER A 29 22.14 20.33 9.48
N GLY A 30 22.72 21.49 9.15
CA GLY A 30 22.81 22.03 7.79
C GLY A 30 24.01 21.57 6.96
N SER A 31 24.09 22.17 5.76
CA SER A 31 25.11 22.08 4.70
C SER A 31 25.23 20.72 4.00
N ASP A 32 25.41 20.57 2.70
CA ASP A 32 25.97 21.46 1.66
C ASP A 32 25.35 21.10 0.29
N ASN A 33 25.30 22.08 -0.61
CA ASN A 33 24.90 21.88 -2.01
C ASN A 33 25.99 21.15 -2.79
N THR A 34 25.68 19.97 -3.35
CA THR A 34 26.29 19.50 -4.61
C THR A 34 25.29 18.68 -5.42
N ASP A 35 25.17 19.03 -6.71
CA ASP A 35 24.42 18.30 -7.73
C ASP A 35 24.84 16.83 -7.76
N THR A 36 23.96 15.92 -7.32
CA THR A 36 24.06 14.50 -7.67
C THR A 36 22.67 13.91 -7.74
N ARG A 37 22.27 13.56 -8.97
CA ARG A 37 21.09 12.77 -9.32
C ARG A 37 20.92 11.59 -8.33
N PRO A 38 19.78 11.43 -7.65
CA PRO A 38 19.61 10.33 -6.73
C PRO A 38 19.50 9.03 -7.53
N SER A 39 20.57 8.24 -7.52
CA SER A 39 20.48 6.81 -7.78
C SER A 39 19.59 6.19 -6.70
N HIS A 40 18.40 5.75 -7.09
CA HIS A 40 17.48 4.97 -6.26
C HIS A 40 18.17 3.65 -5.86
N SER A 41 18.97 3.68 -4.80
CA SER A 41 19.26 2.48 -4.03
C SER A 41 18.06 2.23 -3.14
N ILE A 42 17.30 1.18 -3.45
CA ILE A 42 16.22 0.66 -2.60
C ILE A 42 16.87 0.22 -1.29
N THR A 43 16.88 1.09 -0.29
CA THR A 43 17.31 0.73 1.05
C THR A 43 16.16 -0.04 1.68
N HIS A 44 16.19 -1.37 1.49
CA HIS A 44 15.27 -2.33 2.09
C HIS A 44 15.30 -2.23 3.61
N SER A 45 14.37 -1.46 4.18
CA SER A 45 13.91 -1.65 5.55
C SER A 45 12.87 -2.78 5.53
N SER A 46 13.35 -4.01 5.31
CA SER A 46 12.53 -5.19 5.40
C SER A 46 12.48 -5.63 6.86
N ASP A 47 11.38 -5.29 7.52
CA ASP A 47 10.97 -5.97 8.75
C ASP A 47 10.48 -7.38 8.36
N ASP A 48 11.45 -8.27 8.07
CA ASP A 48 11.27 -9.68 7.66
C ASP A 48 10.85 -10.58 8.82
N THR A 49 10.40 -10.01 9.94
CA THR A 49 10.08 -10.75 11.17
C THR A 49 8.64 -11.25 11.23
N LYS A 50 7.79 -10.82 10.30
CA LYS A 50 6.35 -11.13 10.33
C LYS A 50 6.04 -12.41 9.53
N PRO A 51 5.13 -13.26 10.04
CA PRO A 51 4.73 -14.47 9.33
C PRO A 51 4.01 -14.11 8.01
N GLU A 52 4.05 -14.99 7.01
CA GLU A 52 3.53 -14.67 5.67
C GLU A 52 2.04 -14.31 5.67
N GLU A 53 1.26 -14.91 6.57
CA GLU A 53 -0.18 -14.64 6.75
C GLU A 53 -0.46 -13.20 7.17
N TYR A 54 0.50 -12.53 7.81
CA TYR A 54 0.37 -11.12 8.17
C TYR A 54 0.16 -10.23 6.93
N TYR A 55 0.82 -10.56 5.82
CA TYR A 55 0.82 -9.73 4.61
C TYR A 55 -0.46 -9.89 3.78
N THR A 56 -1.27 -10.92 4.06
CA THR A 56 -2.59 -11.17 3.42
C THR A 56 -3.78 -10.87 4.33
N ALA A 57 -3.53 -10.44 5.57
CA ALA A 57 -4.57 -10.15 6.53
C ALA A 57 -5.45 -8.97 6.07
N PHE A 58 -6.76 -9.13 6.26
CA PHE A 58 -7.75 -8.11 5.93
C PHE A 58 -7.52 -6.80 6.69
N ARG A 59 -7.60 -5.66 6.00
CA ARG A 59 -7.42 -4.33 6.62
C ARG A 59 -8.72 -3.58 6.78
N GLN A 60 -8.83 -2.85 7.90
CA GLN A 60 -9.93 -1.91 8.12
C GLN A 60 -9.88 -0.78 7.09
N GLY A 61 -11.00 -0.52 6.42
CA GLY A 61 -11.13 0.51 5.38
C GLY A 61 -10.98 0.00 3.94
N GLU A 62 -10.75 -1.30 3.76
CA GLU A 62 -10.67 -1.92 2.45
C GLU A 62 -12.07 -2.32 1.94
N PHE A 63 -12.36 -2.02 0.67
CA PHE A 63 -13.68 -2.29 0.07
C PHE A 63 -13.97 -3.80 -0.09
N SER A 64 -12.92 -4.61 -0.22
CA SER A 64 -13.04 -6.07 -0.31
C SER A 64 -11.87 -6.75 0.37
N VAL A 65 -12.11 -7.92 0.97
CA VAL A 65 -11.03 -8.78 1.44
C VAL A 65 -10.12 -9.11 0.26
N SER A 66 -8.80 -8.94 0.46
CA SER A 66 -7.77 -9.32 -0.50
C SER A 66 -7.64 -8.40 -1.73
N ALA A 67 -7.98 -7.12 -1.68
CA ALA A 67 -7.61 -6.17 -2.73
C ALA A 67 -6.26 -5.49 -2.47
N TYR A 68 -5.76 -5.51 -1.24
CA TYR A 68 -4.62 -4.74 -0.77
C TYR A 68 -3.65 -5.61 0.03
N LEU A 69 -2.36 -5.51 -0.30
CA LEU A 69 -1.29 -6.23 0.37
C LEU A 69 -0.24 -5.22 0.81
N VAL A 70 0.23 -5.34 2.04
CA VAL A 70 1.49 -4.72 2.45
C VAL A 70 2.44 -5.86 2.66
N THR A 71 3.54 -5.90 1.93
CA THR A 71 4.52 -6.99 1.96
C THR A 71 5.88 -6.44 2.43
N PRO A 72 6.93 -7.26 2.59
CA PRO A 72 8.28 -6.76 2.81
C PRO A 72 8.75 -5.76 1.73
N TYR A 73 8.26 -5.91 0.50
CA TYR A 73 8.73 -5.20 -0.71
C TYR A 73 7.96 -3.91 -1.04
N GLY A 74 6.80 -3.69 -0.42
CA GLY A 74 5.97 -2.54 -0.75
C GLY A 74 4.49 -2.77 -0.47
N MET A 75 3.68 -1.88 -1.01
CA MET A 75 2.22 -1.94 -0.97
C MET A 75 1.71 -2.30 -2.36
N TYR A 76 0.75 -3.21 -2.42
CA TYR A 76 0.14 -3.67 -3.66
C TYR A 76 -1.37 -3.51 -3.54
N ILE A 77 -2.02 -3.06 -4.60
CA ILE A 77 -3.47 -2.94 -4.65
C ILE A 77 -4.00 -3.44 -5.99
N ASN A 78 -5.07 -4.20 -5.98
CA ASN A 78 -5.83 -4.55 -7.16
C ASN A 78 -6.91 -3.51 -7.41
N ILE A 79 -6.88 -2.87 -8.57
CA ILE A 79 -7.92 -1.93 -9.01
C ILE A 79 -8.46 -2.44 -10.36
N GLY A 80 -9.73 -2.83 -10.35
CA GLY A 80 -10.40 -3.41 -11.51
C GLY A 80 -9.88 -4.82 -11.79
N LYS A 81 -8.89 -4.94 -12.68
CA LYS A 81 -8.25 -6.21 -13.10
C LYS A 81 -6.73 -6.11 -13.14
N TYR A 82 -6.19 -5.03 -12.59
CA TYR A 82 -4.78 -4.71 -12.65
C TYR A 82 -4.22 -4.51 -11.25
N VAL A 83 -3.02 -5.04 -11.02
CA VAL A 83 -2.27 -4.83 -9.79
C VAL A 83 -1.41 -3.59 -9.93
N TYR A 84 -1.41 -2.78 -8.89
CA TYR A 84 -0.60 -1.59 -8.74
C TYR A 84 0.35 -1.77 -7.58
N TYR A 85 1.47 -1.07 -7.63
CA TYR A 85 2.53 -1.07 -6.64
C TYR A 85 2.82 0.34 -6.15
N SER A 86 3.16 0.44 -4.88
CA SER A 86 3.71 1.62 -4.26
C SER A 86 4.81 1.23 -3.27
N GLU A 87 5.87 2.04 -3.20
CA GLU A 87 6.88 1.90 -2.17
C GLU A 87 6.26 2.19 -0.78
N LYS A 88 6.74 1.52 0.28
CA LYS A 88 6.22 1.75 1.64
C LYS A 88 6.32 3.23 2.01
N GLY A 89 5.22 3.79 2.51
CA GLY A 89 5.16 5.20 2.92
C GLY A 89 4.88 6.17 1.78
N ASN A 90 4.83 5.71 0.52
CA ASN A 90 4.38 6.50 -0.61
C ASN A 90 2.84 6.42 -0.76
N THR A 91 2.24 7.47 -1.29
CA THR A 91 0.80 7.54 -1.60
C THR A 91 0.49 7.30 -3.07
N GLU A 92 1.50 7.36 -3.94
CA GLU A 92 1.34 7.16 -5.38
C GLU A 92 1.49 5.69 -5.75
N TYR A 93 0.59 5.20 -6.59
CA TYR A 93 0.56 3.83 -7.09
C TYR A 93 0.80 3.81 -8.59
N VAL A 94 1.72 2.94 -9.03
CA VAL A 94 2.01 2.68 -10.44
C VAL A 94 1.51 1.29 -10.81
N LYS A 95 1.11 1.07 -12.07
CA LYS A 95 0.77 -0.30 -12.52
C LYS A 95 1.98 -1.21 -12.38
N LEU A 96 1.78 -2.40 -11.83
CA LEU A 96 2.84 -3.38 -11.60
C LEU A 96 3.27 -4.04 -12.93
N CYS A 97 4.00 -3.30 -13.74
CA CYS A 97 4.41 -3.73 -15.07
C CYS A 97 5.84 -3.29 -15.35
N ASN A 98 6.72 -4.25 -15.61
CA ASN A 98 8.12 -3.98 -15.94
C ASN A 98 8.39 -3.90 -17.47
N LYS A 99 7.34 -4.02 -18.30
CA LYS A 99 7.47 -3.91 -19.76
C LYS A 99 7.61 -2.44 -20.17
N PRO A 100 8.72 -2.03 -20.82
CA PRO A 100 8.82 -0.68 -21.37
C PRO A 100 7.77 -0.48 -22.45
N ASN A 101 7.23 0.74 -22.56
CA ASN A 101 6.21 1.13 -23.54
C ASN A 101 4.92 0.27 -23.50
N CYS A 102 4.60 -0.35 -22.36
CA CYS A 102 3.31 -1.01 -22.18
C CYS A 102 2.19 0.03 -22.18
N ASN A 103 1.18 -0.16 -23.03
CA ASN A 103 0.00 0.72 -23.06
C ASN A 103 -0.98 0.45 -21.90
N HIS A 104 -0.77 -0.65 -21.16
CA HIS A 104 -1.57 -1.08 -20.03
C HIS A 104 -3.09 -1.15 -20.30
N SER A 105 -3.47 -1.51 -21.53
CA SER A 105 -4.87 -1.61 -21.97
C SER A 105 -5.29 -3.03 -22.37
N THR A 106 -4.36 -3.98 -22.41
CA THR A 106 -4.60 -5.37 -22.83
C THR A 106 -4.22 -6.37 -21.75
N GLU A 107 -4.64 -7.62 -21.95
CA GLU A 107 -4.29 -8.75 -21.07
C GLU A 107 -2.79 -9.11 -21.12
N ASP A 108 -2.04 -8.59 -22.11
CA ASP A 108 -0.59 -8.78 -22.23
C ASP A 108 0.20 -7.92 -21.23
N CYS A 109 -0.45 -7.00 -20.52
CA CYS A 109 0.16 -6.23 -19.46
C CYS A 109 0.53 -7.12 -18.27
N ASN A 110 1.75 -7.02 -17.75
CA ASN A 110 2.18 -7.75 -16.54
C ASN A 110 1.31 -7.44 -15.31
N ALA A 111 0.72 -6.25 -15.26
CA ALA A 111 -0.17 -5.92 -14.15
C ALA A 111 -1.52 -6.64 -14.25
N TYR A 112 -1.89 -7.17 -15.42
CA TYR A 112 -3.21 -7.76 -15.65
C TYR A 112 -3.31 -9.15 -15.01
N THR A 113 -4.28 -9.30 -14.12
CA THR A 113 -4.59 -10.58 -13.46
C THR A 113 -5.95 -11.12 -13.88
N GLY A 114 -6.82 -10.27 -14.44
CA GLY A 114 -8.23 -10.61 -14.66
C GLY A 114 -8.99 -10.90 -13.37
N ALA A 115 -8.38 -10.65 -12.21
CA ALA A 115 -8.85 -11.00 -10.88
C ALA A 115 -9.18 -9.76 -10.08
N HIS A 116 -10.08 -9.92 -9.09
CA HIS A 116 -10.41 -8.87 -8.12
C HIS A 116 -9.73 -9.07 -6.77
N GLN A 117 -9.13 -10.24 -6.54
CA GLN A 117 -8.52 -10.62 -5.28
C GLN A 117 -7.06 -11.03 -5.50
N ILE A 118 -6.20 -10.59 -4.60
CA ILE A 118 -4.77 -10.83 -4.54
C ILE A 118 -4.35 -11.25 -3.12
N GLY A 119 -3.37 -12.14 -3.06
CA GLY A 119 -2.73 -12.62 -1.84
C GLY A 119 -1.21 -12.60 -2.00
N TYR A 120 -0.49 -12.73 -0.90
CA TYR A 120 0.96 -12.84 -0.81
C TYR A 120 1.30 -14.16 -0.13
N TYR A 121 2.21 -14.92 -0.73
CA TYR A 121 2.80 -16.12 -0.13
C TYR A 121 4.12 -16.39 -0.83
N LYS A 122 5.19 -16.73 -0.09
CA LYS A 122 6.54 -17.05 -0.60
C LYS A 122 7.01 -16.17 -1.75
N ASP A 123 7.09 -14.86 -1.50
CA ASP A 123 7.57 -13.86 -2.47
C ASP A 123 6.80 -13.85 -3.80
N LYS A 124 5.52 -14.21 -3.77
CA LYS A 124 4.64 -14.20 -4.93
C LYS A 124 3.30 -13.56 -4.62
N ILE A 125 2.73 -12.96 -5.64
CA ILE A 125 1.34 -12.50 -5.61
C ILE A 125 0.47 -13.60 -6.19
N TYR A 126 -0.44 -14.12 -5.37
CA TYR A 126 -1.46 -15.08 -5.77
C TYR A 126 -2.75 -14.37 -6.11
N TYR A 127 -3.51 -14.87 -7.07
CA TYR A 127 -4.79 -14.26 -7.46
C TYR A 127 -5.74 -15.27 -8.09
N THR A 128 -7.04 -15.02 -8.00
CA THR A 128 -8.08 -15.89 -8.55
C THR A 128 -8.64 -15.33 -9.85
N SER A 129 -8.40 -16.01 -10.96
CA SER A 129 -9.00 -15.65 -12.24
C SER A 129 -10.28 -16.46 -12.47
N PHE A 130 -11.32 -15.83 -13.00
CA PHE A 130 -12.55 -16.52 -13.40
C PHE A 130 -12.66 -16.56 -14.92
N LYS A 131 -12.54 -17.76 -15.51
CA LYS A 131 -12.64 -17.97 -16.96
C LYS A 131 -13.49 -19.21 -17.24
N MET A 132 -14.43 -19.10 -18.18
CA MET A 132 -15.32 -20.21 -18.58
C MET A 132 -16.00 -20.94 -17.40
N ASN A 133 -16.48 -20.19 -16.41
CA ASN A 133 -17.12 -20.72 -15.19
C ASN A 133 -16.20 -21.53 -14.25
N VAL A 134 -14.88 -21.39 -14.39
CA VAL A 134 -13.90 -22.03 -13.51
C VAL A 134 -13.10 -20.95 -12.78
N ASN A 135 -12.97 -21.10 -11.46
CA ASN A 135 -12.03 -20.34 -10.65
C ASN A 135 -10.67 -21.03 -10.66
N THR A 136 -9.64 -20.33 -11.11
CA THR A 136 -8.27 -20.83 -11.11
C THR A 136 -7.44 -19.96 -10.19
N LEU A 137 -6.69 -20.60 -9.29
CA LEU A 137 -5.66 -19.93 -8.49
C LEU A 137 -4.39 -19.85 -9.34
N ASN A 138 -3.93 -18.63 -9.56
CA ASN A 138 -2.71 -18.35 -10.31
C ASN A 138 -1.72 -17.60 -9.39
N CYS A 139 -0.48 -17.48 -9.84
CA CYS A 139 0.51 -16.63 -9.19
C CYS A 139 1.36 -15.86 -10.19
N MET A 140 1.98 -14.78 -9.73
CA MET A 140 2.98 -14.01 -10.45
C MET A 140 4.12 -13.59 -9.51
N ASN A 141 5.25 -13.21 -10.07
CA ASN A 141 6.34 -12.61 -9.32
C ASN A 141 5.93 -11.24 -8.74
N MET A 142 6.66 -10.78 -7.72
CA MET A 142 6.42 -9.47 -7.09
C MET A 142 6.54 -8.28 -8.06
N ASP A 143 7.20 -8.45 -9.21
CA ASP A 143 7.34 -7.44 -10.27
C ASP A 143 6.28 -7.55 -11.40
N GLY A 144 5.28 -8.43 -11.21
CA GLY A 144 4.21 -8.70 -12.18
C GLY A 144 4.62 -9.63 -13.32
N THR A 145 5.80 -10.26 -13.31
CA THR A 145 6.19 -11.22 -14.35
C THR A 145 5.78 -12.66 -14.04
N ASN A 146 5.92 -13.54 -15.04
CA ASN A 146 5.86 -14.99 -14.88
C ASN A 146 4.56 -15.49 -14.24
N HIS A 147 3.43 -15.10 -14.84
CA HIS A 147 2.10 -15.61 -14.48
C HIS A 147 2.03 -17.14 -14.71
N LYS A 148 1.49 -17.87 -13.74
CA LYS A 148 1.34 -19.33 -13.77
C LYS A 148 0.02 -19.77 -13.17
#